data_AF-A0A8J3TP24-F1
#
_entry.id   AF-A0A8J3TP24-F1
#
_cell.length_a   1.000
_cell.length_b   1.000
_cell.length_c   1.000
_cell.angle_alpha   90.00
_cell.angle_beta   90.00
_cell.angle_gamma   90.00
#
_symmetry.space_group_name_H-M   'P 1'
#
loop_
_entity.id
_entity.type
_entity.pdbx_description
1 polymer ?
#
loop_
_entity_poly.entity_id
_entity_poly.type
_entity_poly.pdbx_seq_one_letter_code
_entity_poly.pdbx_strand_id
1 'polypeptide(L)'
;MSRRTAVLTTGLVLAAMAIAVVTTAAVLLHQRSETRPTASTGRPATPVRVATPSAEQTFLDATAAHLCSVQSMVYADPKALADAYQATPEYPGLTPAQVERFRQRLTADATFARALTSATQRACGSATPAK
;
A
#
# COMPACT_ATOMS: atom_id res chain seq x y z
N MET A 1 -12.91 -26.01 -48.65
CA MET A 1 -12.45 -24.89 -49.52
C MET A 1 -12.78 -23.61 -48.77
N SER A 2 -11.78 -22.94 -48.18
CA SER A 2 -11.06 -21.79 -48.79
C SER A 2 -11.94 -20.53 -48.82
N ARG A 3 -11.53 -19.33 -48.39
CA ARG A 3 -10.28 -18.79 -47.83
C ARG A 3 -10.50 -17.26 -47.67
N ARG A 4 -9.86 -16.63 -46.67
CA ARG A 4 -9.30 -15.23 -46.67
C ARG A 4 -10.34 -14.08 -46.50
N THR A 5 -10.07 -12.91 -45.88
CA THR A 5 -8.82 -12.20 -45.55
C THR A 5 -9.09 -10.98 -44.62
N ALA A 6 -8.06 -10.60 -43.84
CA ALA A 6 -7.58 -9.24 -43.48
C ALA A 6 -8.52 -8.27 -42.73
N VAL A 7 -8.23 -7.89 -41.47
CA VAL A 7 -7.20 -6.91 -40.98
C VAL A 7 -7.38 -5.50 -41.59
N LEU A 8 -7.67 -4.49 -40.76
CA LEU A 8 -6.83 -3.29 -40.54
C LEU A 8 -7.50 -2.24 -39.61
N THR A 9 -6.75 -1.88 -38.57
CA THR A 9 -6.51 -0.50 -38.07
C THR A 9 -7.65 0.45 -37.69
N THR A 10 -7.68 0.82 -36.41
CA THR A 10 -7.95 2.18 -35.89
C THR A 10 -7.67 2.10 -34.38
N GLY A 11 -6.96 2.97 -33.70
CA GLY A 11 -6.36 4.25 -34.02
C GLY A 11 -5.97 4.81 -32.64
N LEU A 12 -4.66 4.88 -32.41
CA LEU A 12 -4.00 5.26 -31.16
C LEU A 12 -4.33 6.74 -30.84
N VAL A 13 -5.07 7.03 -29.77
CA VAL A 13 -5.27 8.41 -29.30
C VAL A 13 -4.24 8.74 -28.22
N LEU A 14 -3.15 9.36 -28.65
CA LEU A 14 -2.15 10.01 -27.80
C LEU A 14 -2.76 11.29 -27.20
N ALA A 15 -3.07 11.26 -25.90
CA ALA A 15 -3.39 12.46 -25.14
C ALA A 15 -2.09 13.07 -24.58
N ALA A 16 -1.59 14.10 -25.26
CA ALA A 16 -0.54 14.97 -24.75
C ALA A 16 -1.11 15.83 -23.62
N MET A 17 -0.77 15.51 -22.37
CA MET A 17 -1.04 16.36 -21.21
C MET A 17 0.17 17.26 -20.95
N ALA A 18 -0.09 18.55 -21.07
CA ALA A 18 0.86 19.65 -20.94
C ALA A 18 1.48 19.73 -19.53
N ILE A 19 2.79 19.90 -19.50
CA ILE A 19 3.56 20.17 -18.29
C ILE A 19 3.42 21.66 -17.98
N ALA A 20 2.53 22.00 -17.03
CA ALA A 20 2.46 23.34 -16.46
C ALA A 20 3.49 23.45 -15.33
N VAL A 21 4.66 24.01 -15.65
CA VAL A 21 5.68 24.44 -14.70
C VAL A 21 5.14 25.66 -13.95
N VAL A 22 4.84 25.52 -12.66
CA VAL A 22 4.53 26.65 -11.78
C VAL A 22 5.74 26.91 -10.89
N THR A 23 6.59 27.83 -11.35
CA THR A 23 7.58 28.54 -10.54
C THR A 23 6.91 29.78 -9.95
N THR A 24 6.85 29.88 -8.62
CA THR A 24 6.71 31.16 -7.92
C THR A 24 7.83 31.31 -6.90
N ALA A 25 8.49 32.46 -7.00
CA ALA A 25 9.65 32.88 -6.25
C ALA A 25 9.27 33.45 -4.87
N ALA A 26 10.31 33.54 -4.03
CA ALA A 26 10.51 34.55 -2.98
C ALA A 26 9.62 34.50 -1.72
N VAL A 27 10.20 34.02 -0.61
CA VAL A 27 10.28 34.82 0.64
C VAL A 27 11.65 34.59 1.27
N LEU A 28 12.47 35.64 1.20
CA LEU A 28 13.69 35.84 1.95
C LEU A 28 13.40 35.96 3.45
N LEU A 29 14.35 35.47 4.27
CA LEU A 29 14.80 36.04 5.55
C LEU A 29 13.71 36.61 6.49
N HIS A 30 13.42 35.90 7.58
CA HIS A 30 13.42 36.42 8.96
C HIS A 30 12.63 35.44 9.84
N GLN A 31 13.31 34.75 10.77
CA GLN A 31 13.12 35.08 12.18
C GLN A 31 14.08 34.25 13.04
N ARG A 32 15.13 34.95 13.44
CA ARG A 32 15.91 34.67 14.64
C ARG A 32 15.00 34.97 15.83
N SER A 33 14.80 34.02 16.74
CA SER A 33 14.28 34.28 18.08
C SER A 33 15.00 33.35 19.03
N GLU A 34 16.10 33.83 19.59
CA GLU A 34 16.59 33.37 20.88
C GLU A 34 15.61 33.82 21.96
N THR A 35 15.09 32.88 22.74
CA THR A 35 14.82 33.12 24.17
C THR A 35 14.97 31.80 24.92
N ARG A 36 15.70 31.90 26.03
CA ARG A 36 16.24 30.86 26.90
C ARG A 36 15.18 30.37 27.91
N PRO A 37 15.55 29.49 28.85
CA PRO A 37 14.99 28.17 29.09
C PRO A 37 13.73 28.18 29.98
N THR A 38 12.93 27.11 29.92
CA THR A 38 11.99 26.78 31.00
C THR A 38 12.10 25.31 31.30
N ALA A 39 12.79 25.00 32.40
CA ALA A 39 12.57 23.77 33.13
C ALA A 39 11.11 23.81 33.62
N SER A 40 10.29 22.86 33.20
CA SER A 40 9.06 22.54 33.94
C SER A 40 8.57 21.14 33.62
N THR A 41 8.61 20.33 34.67
CA THR A 41 7.67 19.26 34.99
C THR A 41 7.79 17.97 34.18
N GLY A 42 8.28 16.93 34.87
CA GLY A 42 8.17 15.55 34.46
C GLY A 42 6.75 15.26 33.99
N ARG A 43 6.64 15.03 32.68
CA ARG A 43 5.40 14.57 32.05
C ARG A 43 5.09 13.21 32.68
N PRO A 44 3.94 13.02 33.35
CA PRO A 44 3.52 11.67 33.69
C PRO A 44 3.47 10.89 32.39
N ALA A 45 4.25 9.81 32.32
CA ALA A 45 4.24 8.88 31.21
C ALA A 45 2.80 8.42 31.03
N THR A 46 2.10 9.05 30.08
CA THR A 46 0.76 8.63 29.70
C THR A 46 0.95 7.21 29.22
N PRO A 47 0.25 6.21 29.79
CA PRO A 47 0.40 4.84 29.33
C PRO A 47 0.16 4.86 27.82
N VAL A 48 1.17 4.42 27.06
CA VAL A 48 1.09 4.29 25.61
C VAL A 48 -0.01 3.26 25.37
N ARG A 49 -1.24 3.77 25.20
CA ARG A 49 -2.38 2.95 24.83
C ARG A 49 -2.09 2.54 23.41
N VAL A 50 -1.57 1.34 23.23
CA VAL A 50 -1.37 0.73 21.91
C VAL A 50 -2.72 0.79 21.22
N ALA A 51 -2.85 1.70 20.25
CA ALA A 51 -4.09 1.84 19.51
C ALA A 51 -4.32 0.52 18.77
N THR A 52 -5.44 -0.13 19.03
CA THR A 52 -5.83 -1.30 18.25
C THR A 52 -5.93 -0.86 16.78
N PRO A 53 -5.24 -1.54 15.85
CA PRO A 53 -5.35 -1.22 14.43
C PRO A 53 -6.81 -1.24 14.01
N SER A 54 -7.19 -0.35 13.09
CA SER A 54 -8.53 -0.42 12.51
C SER A 54 -8.73 -1.74 11.77
N ALA A 55 -9.99 -2.17 11.61
CA ALA A 55 -10.34 -3.36 10.84
C ALA A 55 -9.79 -3.30 9.40
N GLU A 56 -9.85 -2.12 8.78
CA GLU A 56 -9.27 -1.86 7.47
C GLU A 56 -7.74 -2.04 7.48
N GLN A 57 -7.05 -1.42 8.44
CA GLN A 57 -5.59 -1.53 8.54
C GLN A 57 -5.15 -2.99 8.75
N THR A 58 -5.86 -3.73 9.60
CA THR A 58 -5.60 -5.16 9.84
C THR A 58 -5.72 -5.99 8.57
N PHE A 59 -6.77 -5.73 7.76
CA PHE A 59 -6.95 -6.41 6.48
C PHE A 59 -5.81 -6.08 5.51
N LEU A 60 -5.45 -4.80 5.39
CA LEU A 60 -4.41 -4.34 4.48
C LEU A 60 -3.04 -4.91 4.86
N ASP A 61 -2.67 -4.87 6.15
CA ASP A 61 -1.38 -5.34 6.62
C ASP A 61 -1.25 -6.88 6.52
N ALA A 62 -2.29 -7.64 6.89
CA ALA A 62 -2.28 -9.09 6.77
C ALA A 62 -2.20 -9.54 5.30
N THR A 63 -2.96 -8.90 4.41
CA THR A 63 -2.92 -9.19 2.97
C THR A 63 -1.57 -8.82 2.38
N ALA A 64 -1.02 -7.66 2.72
CA ALA A 64 0.30 -7.22 2.28
C ALA A 64 1.41 -8.17 2.75
N ALA A 65 1.39 -8.59 4.01
CA ALA A 65 2.34 -9.54 4.57
C ALA A 65 2.28 -10.90 3.86
N HIS A 66 1.07 -11.41 3.61
CA HIS A 66 0.88 -12.65 2.86
C HIS A 66 1.43 -12.54 1.43
N LEU A 67 1.03 -11.53 0.67
CA LEU A 67 1.52 -11.32 -0.69
C LEU A 67 3.04 -11.21 -0.73
N CYS A 68 3.62 -10.52 0.26
CA CYS A 68 5.06 -10.40 0.35
C CYS A 68 5.75 -11.73 0.64
N SER A 69 5.21 -12.52 1.57
CA SER A 69 5.73 -13.84 1.91
C SER A 69 5.67 -14.78 0.72
N VAL A 70 4.60 -14.73 -0.09
CA VAL A 70 4.50 -15.55 -1.30
C VAL A 70 5.55 -15.14 -2.31
N GLN A 71 5.75 -13.83 -2.51
CA GLN A 71 6.69 -13.28 -3.50
C GLN A 71 8.16 -13.39 -3.12
N SER A 72 8.49 -13.53 -1.83
CA SER A 72 9.86 -13.68 -1.36
C SER A 72 10.37 -15.12 -1.39
N MET A 73 9.51 -16.09 -1.67
CA MET A 73 9.85 -17.51 -1.73
C MET A 73 10.10 -17.99 -3.15
N VAL A 74 11.09 -18.89 -3.29
CA VAL A 74 11.32 -19.66 -4.52
C VAL A 74 10.63 -21.01 -4.38
N TYR A 75 9.71 -21.32 -5.29
CA TYR A 75 8.97 -22.58 -5.28
C TYR A 75 9.57 -23.53 -6.30
N ALA A 76 9.92 -24.74 -5.86
CA ALA A 76 10.36 -25.81 -6.76
C ALA A 76 9.18 -26.45 -7.51
N ASP A 77 7.99 -26.42 -6.90
CA ASP A 77 6.75 -26.99 -7.46
C ASP A 77 5.78 -25.86 -7.85
N PRO A 78 5.36 -25.77 -9.12
CA PRO A 78 4.32 -24.84 -9.56
C PRO A 78 3.00 -24.97 -8.80
N LYS A 79 2.64 -26.17 -8.34
CA LYS A 79 1.44 -26.38 -7.52
C LYS A 79 1.58 -25.69 -6.16
N ALA A 80 2.75 -25.76 -5.53
CA ALA A 80 3.00 -25.09 -4.26
C ALA A 80 2.88 -23.56 -4.38
N LEU A 81 3.33 -22.97 -5.49
CA LEU A 81 3.14 -21.54 -5.77
C LEU A 81 1.64 -21.20 -5.90
N ALA A 82 0.88 -21.99 -6.66
CA ALA A 82 -0.55 -21.76 -6.84
C ALA A 82 -1.31 -21.89 -5.51
N ASP A 83 -1.00 -22.92 -4.72
CA ASP A 83 -1.61 -23.15 -3.41
C ASP A 83 -1.27 -22.00 -2.44
N ALA A 84 -0.03 -21.46 -2.51
CA ALA A 84 0.37 -20.31 -1.70
C ALA A 84 -0.44 -19.05 -2.03
N TYR A 85 -0.74 -18.78 -3.31
CA TYR A 85 -1.59 -17.66 -3.72
C TYR A 85 -3.07 -17.83 -3.39
N GLN A 86 -3.54 -19.08 -3.27
CA GLN A 86 -4.92 -19.40 -2.90
C GLN A 86 -5.14 -19.44 -1.38
N ALA A 87 -4.06 -19.55 -0.60
CA ALA A 87 -4.14 -19.54 0.84
C ALA A 87 -4.76 -18.23 1.34
N THR A 88 -5.70 -18.35 2.27
CA THR A 88 -6.35 -17.17 2.87
C THR A 88 -5.47 -16.67 4.02
N PRO A 89 -5.06 -15.38 4.04
CA PRO A 89 -4.34 -14.82 5.16
C PRO A 89 -5.15 -14.92 6.45
N GLU A 90 -4.47 -15.02 7.58
CA GLU A 90 -5.15 -14.84 8.87
C GLU A 90 -5.47 -13.35 9.07
N TYR A 91 -6.70 -13.08 9.51
CA TYR A 91 -7.20 -11.73 9.71
C TYR A 91 -7.67 -11.56 11.17
N PRO A 92 -6.75 -11.26 12.12
CA PRO A 92 -7.07 -11.22 13.54
C PRO A 92 -8.19 -10.21 13.85
N GLY A 93 -9.25 -10.66 14.52
CA GLY A 93 -10.37 -9.81 14.92
C GLY A 93 -11.30 -9.36 13.78
N LEU A 94 -11.12 -9.87 12.57
CA LEU A 94 -12.01 -9.63 11.43
C LEU A 94 -12.97 -10.81 11.24
N THR A 95 -14.25 -10.50 11.04
CA THR A 95 -15.24 -11.48 10.63
C THR A 95 -15.13 -11.79 9.13
N PRO A 96 -15.58 -12.98 8.66
CA PRO A 96 -15.60 -13.30 7.24
C PRO A 96 -16.35 -12.27 6.38
N ALA A 97 -17.45 -11.70 6.90
CA ALA A 97 -18.22 -10.67 6.21
C ALA A 97 -17.44 -9.34 6.04
N GLN A 98 -16.60 -8.97 7.02
CA GLN A 98 -15.72 -7.80 6.88
C GLN A 98 -14.63 -8.05 5.86
N VAL A 99 -13.99 -9.22 5.90
CA VAL A 99 -12.97 -9.64 4.92
C VAL A 99 -13.55 -9.58 3.51
N GLU A 100 -14.72 -10.17 3.29
CA GLU A 100 -15.37 -10.18 1.97
C GLU A 100 -15.71 -8.77 1.48
N ARG A 101 -16.22 -7.89 2.36
CA ARG A 101 -16.45 -6.49 2.01
C ARG A 101 -15.16 -5.78 1.59
N PHE A 102 -14.05 -6.00 2.29
CA PHE A 102 -12.77 -5.41 1.92
C PHE A 102 -12.23 -5.99 0.61
N ARG A 103 -12.41 -7.28 0.34
CA ARG A 103 -12.08 -7.89 -0.96
C ARG A 103 -12.85 -7.25 -2.10
N GLN A 104 -14.15 -7.03 -1.95
CA GLN A 104 -14.97 -6.33 -2.95
C GLN A 104 -14.51 -4.88 -3.16
N ARG A 105 -14.08 -4.19 -2.09
CA ARG A 105 -13.52 -2.84 -2.19
C ARG A 105 -12.22 -2.78 -2.98
N LEU A 106 -11.40 -3.81 -3.00
CA LEU A 106 -10.16 -3.81 -3.80
C LEU A 106 -10.43 -3.58 -5.29
N THR A 107 -11.57 -4.06 -5.81
CA THR A 107 -11.95 -3.84 -7.21
C THR A 107 -12.82 -2.60 -7.42
N ALA A 108 -13.60 -2.19 -6.41
CA ALA A 108 -14.56 -1.09 -6.54
C ALA A 108 -14.00 0.28 -6.11
N ASP A 109 -12.94 0.33 -5.31
CA ASP A 109 -12.38 1.54 -4.70
C ASP A 109 -10.88 1.65 -5.00
N ALA A 110 -10.54 2.54 -5.95
CA ALA A 110 -9.16 2.77 -6.35
C ALA A 110 -8.27 3.32 -5.21
N THR A 111 -8.84 4.04 -4.24
CA THR A 111 -8.08 4.53 -3.09
C THR A 111 -7.74 3.40 -2.14
N PHE A 112 -8.68 2.49 -1.91
CA PHE A 112 -8.43 1.28 -1.12
C PHE A 112 -7.38 0.37 -1.77
N ALA A 113 -7.45 0.18 -3.10
CA ALA A 113 -6.43 -0.56 -3.85
C ALA A 113 -5.04 0.09 -3.72
N ARG A 114 -4.94 1.42 -3.83
CA ARG A 114 -3.68 2.15 -3.59
C ARG A 114 -3.16 1.96 -2.17
N ALA A 115 -4.05 1.95 -1.17
CA ALA A 115 -3.67 1.69 0.21
C ALA A 115 -3.05 0.30 0.39
N LEU A 116 -3.61 -0.73 -0.25
CA LEU A 116 -3.02 -2.08 -0.29
C LEU A 116 -1.66 -2.06 -0.98
N THR A 117 -1.52 -1.39 -2.14
CA THR A 117 -0.22 -1.25 -2.81
C THR A 117 0.84 -0.65 -1.89
N SER A 118 0.51 0.44 -1.19
CA SER A 118 1.42 1.06 -0.23
C SER A 118 1.73 0.15 0.96
N ALA A 119 0.74 -0.62 1.45
CA ALA A 119 0.97 -1.60 2.51
C ALA A 119 1.92 -2.72 2.06
N THR A 120 1.74 -3.27 0.85
CA THR A 120 2.63 -4.29 0.27
C THR A 120 4.05 -3.78 0.07
N GLN A 121 4.21 -2.54 -0.43
CA GLN A 121 5.52 -1.91 -0.57
C GLN A 121 6.24 -1.79 0.77
N ARG A 122 5.53 -1.38 1.83
CA ARG A 122 6.11 -1.33 3.18
C ARG A 122 6.48 -2.73 3.66
N ALA A 123 5.56 -3.69 3.59
CA ALA A 123 5.78 -5.05 4.07
C ALA A 123 7.00 -5.71 3.42
N CYS A 124 7.19 -5.53 2.11
CA CYS A 124 8.34 -6.07 1.39
C CYS A 124 9.63 -5.27 1.54
N GLY A 125 9.55 -3.96 1.79
CA GLY A 125 10.72 -3.13 2.08
C GLY A 125 11.21 -3.24 3.53
N SER A 126 10.35 -3.67 4.46
CA SER A 126 10.65 -3.77 5.90
C SER A 126 11.19 -5.14 6.33
N ALA A 127 11.26 -6.12 5.43
CA ALA A 127 11.89 -7.41 5.68
C ALA A 127 13.41 -7.23 5.79
N THR A 128 13.86 -6.68 6.92
CA THR A 128 15.29 -6.63 7.27
C THR A 128 15.74 -8.08 7.43
N PRO A 129 16.74 -8.57 6.67
CA PRO A 129 17.24 -9.92 6.85
C PRO A 129 17.75 -10.05 8.28
N ALA A 130 17.26 -11.08 9.01
CA ALA A 130 17.86 -11.46 10.28
C ALA A 130 19.35 -11.73 10.02
N LYS A 131 20.20 -11.01 10.76
CA LYS A 131 21.66 -11.10 10.66
C LYS A 131 22.18 -12.38 11.28
#